data_AF-A0A9D2N660-F1
#
_entry.id   AF-A0A9D2N660-F1
#
_cell.length_a   1.000
_cell.length_b   1.000
_cell.length_c   1.000
_cell.angle_alpha   90.00
_cell.angle_beta   90.00
_cell.angle_gamma   90.00
#
_symmetry.space_group_name_H-M   'P 1'
#
loop_
_entity.id
_entity.type
_entity.pdbx_description
1 polymer ?
#
loop_
_entity_poly.entity_id
_entity_poly.type
_entity_poly.pdbx_seq_one_letter_code
_entity_poly.pdbx_strand_id
1 'polypeptide(L)'
;MKKEVSEKELFENMPVPKAVATLAIPTVISQVVTMIYNLADTFFVGQIGNPYMVAAVSLVSPWFNLLTALGNLFGLGGGSLISRMLGRNNHRDIKNVSAFSIWGGGTVTLAFSLLTFLCPGGILSGEL
;
A
#
# COMPACT_ATOMS: atom_id res chain seq x y z
N MET A 1 -3.38 -6.77 -26.59
CA MET A 1 -3.39 -7.79 -25.51
C MET A 1 -1.95 -8.21 -25.24
N LYS A 2 -1.28 -7.56 -24.28
CA LYS A 2 0.13 -7.86 -23.95
C LYS A 2 0.10 -9.16 -23.13
N LYS A 3 0.59 -10.26 -23.71
CA LYS A 3 0.68 -11.58 -23.07
C LYS A 3 1.37 -11.42 -21.71
N GLU A 4 0.64 -11.69 -20.64
CA GLU A 4 1.23 -11.99 -19.33
C GLU A 4 2.09 -13.24 -19.53
N VAL A 5 3.39 -13.06 -19.63
CA VAL A 5 4.36 -14.15 -19.65
C VAL A 5 4.28 -14.80 -18.27
N SER A 6 3.78 -16.02 -18.23
CA SER A 6 3.61 -16.82 -17.01
C SER A 6 4.94 -16.87 -16.26
N GLU A 7 4.97 -16.44 -14.99
CA GLU A 7 6.18 -16.47 -14.14
C GLU A 7 6.88 -17.84 -14.18
N LYS A 8 6.11 -18.92 -14.32
CA LYS A 8 6.64 -20.28 -14.45
C LYS A 8 7.55 -20.47 -15.68
N GLU A 9 7.22 -19.91 -16.85
CA GLU A 9 8.07 -19.99 -18.05
C GLU A 9 9.36 -19.17 -17.92
N LEU A 10 9.30 -18.04 -17.21
CA LEU A 10 10.44 -17.14 -16.99
C LEU A 10 11.48 -17.75 -16.05
N PHE A 11 11.02 -18.47 -15.01
CA PHE A 11 11.88 -19.11 -14.02
C PHE A 11 12.32 -20.54 -14.38
N GLU A 12 11.58 -21.27 -15.23
CA GLU A 12 12.00 -22.61 -15.69
C GLU A 12 13.15 -22.58 -16.71
N ASN A 13 13.24 -21.54 -17.55
CA ASN A 13 14.17 -21.52 -18.68
C ASN A 13 15.33 -20.51 -18.58
N MET A 14 15.35 -19.65 -17.55
CA MET A 14 16.29 -18.53 -17.47
C MET A 14 17.04 -18.47 -16.13
N PRO A 15 18.35 -18.18 -16.10
CA PRO A 15 19.10 -18.07 -14.85
C PRO A 15 18.51 -16.98 -13.95
N VAL A 16 18.38 -17.30 -12.65
CA VAL A 16 17.84 -16.44 -11.57
C VAL A 16 18.18 -14.94 -11.71
N PRO A 17 19.43 -14.52 -11.95
CA PRO A 17 19.76 -13.09 -12.08
C PRO A 17 19.05 -12.38 -13.25
N LYS A 18 18.77 -13.09 -14.35
CA LYS A 18 18.13 -12.51 -15.55
C LYS A 18 16.62 -12.39 -15.40
N ALA A 19 16.00 -13.36 -14.71
CA ALA A 19 14.59 -13.28 -14.33
C ALA A 19 14.34 -12.12 -13.35
N VAL A 20 15.21 -11.97 -12.33
CA VAL A 20 15.16 -10.84 -11.39
C VAL A 20 15.32 -9.51 -12.11
N ALA A 21 16.29 -9.37 -13.02
CA ALA A 21 16.49 -8.12 -13.78
C ALA A 21 15.26 -7.75 -14.63
N THR A 22 14.62 -8.74 -15.28
CA THR A 22 13.45 -8.52 -16.14
C THR A 22 12.23 -7.98 -15.37
N LEU A 23 12.09 -8.33 -14.08
CA LEU A 23 11.02 -7.84 -13.21
C LEU A 23 11.42 -6.58 -12.42
N ALA A 24 12.67 -6.49 -11.97
CA ALA A 24 13.17 -5.38 -11.16
C ALA A 24 13.29 -4.08 -11.96
N ILE A 25 13.78 -4.14 -13.20
CA ILE A 25 13.93 -2.95 -14.06
C ILE A 25 12.61 -2.20 -14.26
N PRO A 26 11.51 -2.84 -14.73
CA PRO A 26 10.23 -2.13 -14.90
C PRO A 26 9.65 -1.64 -13.57
N THR A 27 9.86 -2.37 -12.47
CA THR A 27 9.39 -1.97 -11.14
C THR A 27 10.10 -0.71 -10.64
N VAL A 28 11.42 -0.64 -10.78
CA VAL A 28 12.23 0.53 -10.38
C VAL A 28 11.88 1.74 -11.23
N ILE A 29 11.75 1.58 -12.55
CA ILE A 29 11.32 2.66 -13.45
C ILE A 29 9.94 3.19 -13.03
N SER A 30 9.00 2.29 -12.73
CA SER A 30 7.67 2.67 -12.25
C SER A 30 7.75 3.48 -10.96
N GLN A 31 8.62 3.11 -10.02
CA GLN A 31 8.77 3.89 -8.79
C GLN A 31 9.45 5.24 -8.96
N VAL A 32 10.42 5.35 -9.88
CA VAL A 32 11.02 6.65 -10.23
C VAL A 32 9.96 7.59 -10.83
N VAL A 33 9.10 7.08 -11.72
CA VAL A 33 8.01 7.86 -12.30
C VAL A 33 7.04 8.33 -11.21
N THR A 34 6.58 7.45 -10.33
CA THR A 34 5.71 7.79 -9.20
C THR A 34 6.34 8.86 -8.29
N MET A 35 7.64 8.76 -8.01
CA MET A 35 8.35 9.75 -7.20
C MET A 35 8.38 11.14 -7.86
N ILE A 36 8.63 11.19 -9.17
CA ILE A 36 8.60 12.45 -9.94
C ILE A 36 7.20 13.06 -9.94
N TYR A 37 6.15 12.25 -10.10
CA TYR A 37 4.77 12.72 -10.00
C TYR A 37 4.45 13.26 -8.61
N ASN A 38 4.81 12.54 -7.54
CA ASN A 38 4.58 13.01 -6.18
C ASN A 38 5.28 14.36 -5.90
N LEU A 39 6.49 14.55 -6.45
CA LEU A 39 7.21 15.82 -6.35
C LEU A 39 6.55 16.92 -7.18
N ALA A 40 6.08 16.61 -8.38
CA ALA A 40 5.36 17.56 -9.23
C ALA A 40 4.03 17.99 -8.58
N ASP A 41 3.23 17.05 -8.09
CA ASP A 41 1.97 17.31 -7.40
C ASP A 41 2.21 18.18 -6.16
N THR A 42 3.23 17.86 -5.37
CA THR A 42 3.62 18.65 -4.19
C THR A 42 4.12 20.05 -4.57
N PHE A 43 4.86 20.19 -5.68
CA PHE A 43 5.36 21.48 -6.16
C PHE A 43 4.23 22.40 -6.64
N PHE A 44 3.26 21.86 -7.39
CA PHE A 44 2.09 22.61 -7.84
C PHE A 44 1.09 22.91 -6.70
N VAL A 45 0.87 21.97 -5.78
CA VAL A 45 0.00 22.17 -4.60
C VAL A 45 0.64 23.08 -3.55
N GLY A 46 1.97 23.06 -3.41
CA GLY A 46 2.73 23.89 -2.46
C GLY A 46 2.63 25.39 -2.73
N GLN A 47 2.22 25.81 -3.93
CA GLN A 47 1.94 27.20 -4.27
C GLN A 47 0.58 27.72 -3.73
N ILE A 48 -0.27 26.87 -3.14
CA ILE A 48 -1.63 27.24 -2.68
C ILE A 48 -1.65 27.66 -1.18
N GLY A 49 -0.53 28.19 -0.67
CA GLY A 49 -0.28 28.51 0.73
C GLY A 49 -1.44 29.13 1.52
N ASN A 50 -2.10 28.32 2.37
CA ASN A 50 -3.03 28.78 3.39
C ASN A 50 -2.60 28.26 4.78
N PRO A 51 -2.25 29.14 5.73
CA PRO A 51 -1.68 28.77 7.03
C PRO A 51 -2.63 28.04 7.99
N TYR A 52 -3.96 28.06 7.75
CA TYR A 52 -4.91 27.30 8.56
C TYR A 52 -4.78 25.77 8.41
N MET A 53 -4.15 25.29 7.33
CA MET A 53 -3.97 23.87 7.06
C MET A 53 -2.90 23.22 7.94
N VAL A 54 -1.90 23.97 8.42
CA VAL A 54 -0.77 23.39 9.19
C VAL A 54 -1.21 22.90 10.57
N ALA A 55 -2.11 23.63 11.25
CA ALA A 55 -2.65 23.21 12.55
C ALA A 55 -3.52 21.94 12.42
N ALA A 56 -4.32 21.86 11.35
CA ALA A 56 -5.12 20.67 11.06
C ALA A 56 -4.25 19.45 10.70
N VAL A 57 -3.13 19.65 10.00
CA VAL A 57 -2.18 18.57 9.64
C VAL A 57 -1.50 17.98 10.88
N SER A 58 -1.12 18.80 11.87
CA SER A 58 -0.56 18.30 13.14
C SER A 58 -1.56 17.43 13.91
N LEU A 59 -2.85 17.82 13.94
CA LEU A 59 -3.93 17.03 14.55
C LEU A 59 -4.18 15.70 13.83
N VAL A 60 -4.09 15.66 12.50
CA VAL A 60 -4.35 14.45 11.70
C VAL A 60 -3.13 13.53 11.56
N SER A 61 -1.92 14.02 11.81
CA SER A 61 -0.67 13.26 11.69
C SER A 61 -0.63 11.91 12.42
N PRO A 62 -1.02 11.80 13.71
CA PRO A 62 -1.07 10.50 14.38
C PRO A 62 -2.11 9.55 13.76
N TRP A 63 -3.24 10.10 13.30
CA TRP A 63 -4.29 9.36 12.63
C TRP A 63 -3.83 8.79 11.27
N PHE A 64 -3.15 9.62 10.49
CA PHE A 64 -2.59 9.24 9.20
C PHE A 64 -1.47 8.21 9.33
N ASN A 65 -0.64 8.32 10.38
CA ASN A 65 0.38 7.32 10.70
C ASN A 65 -0.25 5.96 11.02
N LEU A 66 -1.36 5.92 11.76
CA LEU A 66 -2.05 4.67 12.07
C LEU A 66 -2.61 4.01 10.80
N LEU A 67 -3.23 4.80 9.92
CA LEU A 67 -3.71 4.34 8.61
C LEU A 67 -2.57 3.78 7.75
N THR A 68 -1.43 4.47 7.73
CA THR A 68 -0.23 4.02 7.00
C THR A 68 0.32 2.72 7.58
N ALA A 69 0.36 2.59 8.91
CA ALA A 69 0.79 1.37 9.58
C ALA A 69 -0.13 0.17 9.27
N LEU A 70 -1.44 0.38 9.27
CA LEU A 70 -2.41 -0.66 8.88
C LEU A 70 -2.28 -1.02 7.40
N GLY A 71 -2.10 -0.03 6.52
CA GLY A 71 -1.85 -0.25 5.09
C GLY A 71 -0.59 -1.08 4.85
N ASN A 72 0.49 -0.79 5.59
CA ASN A 72 1.72 -1.58 5.53
C ASN A 72 1.53 -2.99 6.09
N LEU A 73 0.76 -3.15 7.17
CA LEU A 73 0.48 -4.45 7.77
C LEU A 73 -0.29 -5.37 6.81
N PHE A 74 -1.37 -4.90 6.19
CA PHE A 74 -2.17 -5.72 5.28
C PHE A 74 -1.58 -5.80 3.87
N GLY A 75 -0.97 -4.72 3.36
CA GLY A 75 -0.36 -4.67 2.04
C GLY A 75 0.97 -5.42 1.99
N LEU A 76 1.98 -4.92 2.71
CA LEU A 76 3.33 -5.52 2.71
C LEU A 76 3.35 -6.80 3.55
N GLY A 77 2.72 -6.81 4.73
CA GLY A 77 2.66 -7.99 5.59
C GLY A 77 1.82 -9.12 5.00
N GLY A 78 0.62 -8.81 4.47
CA GLY A 78 -0.22 -9.78 3.76
C GLY A 78 0.43 -10.30 2.48
N GLY A 79 1.00 -9.41 1.66
CA GLY A 79 1.75 -9.78 0.45
C GLY A 79 2.96 -10.68 0.73
N SER A 80 3.68 -10.42 1.81
CA SER A 80 4.80 -11.26 2.27
C SER A 80 4.35 -12.66 2.68
N LEU A 81 3.23 -12.76 3.40
CA LEU A 81 2.65 -14.05 3.77
C LEU A 81 2.17 -14.84 2.54
N ILE A 82 1.52 -14.16 1.58
CA ILE A 82 1.08 -14.74 0.31
C ILE A 82 2.29 -15.25 -0.49
N SER A 83 3.38 -14.48 -0.58
CA SER A 83 4.61 -14.89 -1.26
C SER A 83 5.22 -16.17 -0.67
N ARG A 84 5.26 -16.28 0.67
CA ARG A 84 5.73 -17.49 1.36
C ARG A 84 4.83 -18.70 1.11
N MET A 85 3.51 -18.50 1.08
CA MET A 85 2.55 -19.57 0.79
C MET A 85 2.58 -20.01 -0.67
N LEU A 86 2.79 -19.09 -1.63
CA LEU A 86 3.05 -19.42 -3.03
C LEU A 86 4.29 -20.33 -3.17
N GLY A 87 5.37 -20.02 -2.46
CA GLY A 87 6.58 -20.85 -2.43
C GLY A 87 6.36 -22.27 -1.90
N ARG A 88 5.34 -22.49 -1.07
CA ARG A 88 4.96 -23.82 -0.55
C ARG A 88 3.99 -24.60 -1.45
N ASN A 89 3.61 -24.06 -2.61
CA ASN A 89 2.73 -24.70 -3.61
C ASN A 89 1.34 -25.16 -3.08
N ASN A 90 0.92 -24.67 -1.91
CA ASN A 90 -0.35 -25.08 -1.29
C ASN A 90 -1.50 -24.16 -1.73
N HIS A 91 -1.98 -24.35 -2.96
CA HIS A 91 -2.96 -23.47 -3.61
C HIS A 91 -4.28 -23.26 -2.86
N ARG A 92 -4.69 -24.21 -2.01
CA ARG A 92 -5.91 -24.08 -1.18
C ARG A 92 -5.75 -23.04 -0.08
N ASP A 93 -4.61 -23.01 0.59
CA ASP A 93 -4.35 -22.08 1.69
C ASP A 93 -4.08 -20.66 1.18
N ILE A 94 -3.44 -20.53 0.02
CA ILE A 94 -3.19 -19.24 -0.63
C ILE A 94 -4.52 -18.49 -0.87
N LYS A 95 -5.55 -19.19 -1.35
CA LYS A 95 -6.84 -18.55 -1.66
C LYS A 95 -7.51 -17.99 -0.40
N ASN A 96 -7.43 -18.73 0.71
CA ASN A 96 -7.99 -18.30 1.99
C ASN A 96 -7.18 -17.15 2.63
N VAL A 97 -5.86 -17.20 2.55
CA VAL A 97 -4.97 -16.15 3.09
C VAL A 97 -5.08 -14.85 2.29
N SER A 98 -5.14 -14.92 0.96
CA SER A 98 -5.36 -13.76 0.11
C SER A 98 -6.75 -13.15 0.34
N ALA A 99 -7.79 -13.99 0.45
CA ALA A 99 -9.12 -13.52 0.79
C ALA A 99 -9.15 -12.87 2.18
N PHE A 100 -8.52 -13.47 3.19
CA PHE A 100 -8.42 -12.90 4.53
C PHE A 100 -7.65 -11.57 4.56
N SER A 101 -6.59 -11.44 3.78
CA SER A 101 -5.82 -10.19 3.71
C SER A 101 -6.62 -9.07 3.06
N ILE A 102 -7.36 -9.37 1.99
CA ILE A 102 -8.21 -8.39 1.28
C ILE A 102 -9.47 -8.04 2.10
N TRP A 103 -10.21 -9.05 2.58
CA TRP A 103 -11.41 -8.83 3.37
C TRP A 103 -11.11 -8.30 4.76
N GLY A 104 -10.07 -8.80 5.42
CA GLY A 104 -9.61 -8.31 6.72
C GLY A 104 -9.11 -6.87 6.64
N GLY A 105 -8.26 -6.55 5.66
CA GLY A 105 -7.80 -5.19 5.41
C GLY A 105 -8.95 -4.25 5.02
N GLY A 106 -9.88 -4.71 4.18
CA GLY A 106 -11.08 -3.97 3.79
C GLY A 106 -12.03 -3.71 4.97
N THR A 107 -12.26 -4.72 5.81
CA THR A 107 -13.10 -4.60 7.01
C THR A 107 -12.47 -3.68 8.06
N VAL A 108 -11.16 -3.80 8.28
CA VAL A 108 -10.43 -2.91 9.20
C VAL A 108 -10.46 -1.47 8.69
N THR A 109 -10.22 -1.26 7.41
CA THR A 109 -10.30 0.08 6.79
C THR A 109 -11.72 0.65 6.87
N LEU A 110 -12.75 -0.16 6.60
CA LEU A 110 -14.15 0.23 6.73
C LEU A 110 -14.52 0.58 8.17
N ALA A 111 -14.11 -0.25 9.15
CA ALA A 111 -14.34 0.01 10.56
C ALA A 111 -13.64 1.30 11.00
N PHE A 112 -12.41 1.54 10.55
CA PHE A 112 -11.65 2.75 10.83
C PHE A 112 -12.31 4.00 10.22
N SER A 113 -12.81 3.88 8.98
CA SER A 113 -13.57 4.92 8.29
C SER A 113 -14.91 5.23 8.99
N LEU A 114 -15.62 4.20 9.45
CA LEU A 114 -16.85 4.36 10.22
C LEU A 114 -16.58 5.05 11.57
N LEU A 115 -15.48 4.68 12.25
CA LEU A 115 -15.07 5.26 13.51
C LEU A 115 -14.79 6.76 13.37
N THR A 116 -14.11 7.17 12.28
CA THR A 116 -13.89 8.59 11.97
C THR A 116 -15.17 9.37 11.71
N PHE A 117 -16.13 8.73 11.03
CA PHE A 117 -17.38 9.39 10.68
C PHE A 117 -18.30 9.55 11.88
N LEU A 118 -18.29 8.59 12.82
CA LEU A 118 -19.11 8.61 14.04
C LEU A 118 -18.52 9.46 15.16
N CYS A 119 -17.19 9.62 15.23
CA CYS A 119 -16.51 10.40 16.27
C CYS A 119 -15.65 11.56 15.71
N PRO A 120 -16.24 12.57 15.03
CA PRO A 120 -15.51 13.78 14.68
C PRO A 120 -15.13 14.61 15.94
N GLY A 121 -15.83 14.44 17.07
CA GLY A 121 -15.64 15.23 18.29
C GLY A 121 -14.43 14.83 19.16
N GLY A 122 -13.96 13.58 19.11
CA GLY A 122 -12.84 13.13 19.96
C GLY A 122 -11.47 13.69 19.56
N ILE A 123 -11.32 14.08 18.28
CA ILE A 123 -10.10 14.69 17.74
C ILE A 123 -9.99 16.19 18.09
N LEU A 124 -11.09 16.85 18.43
CA LEU A 124 -11.13 18.29 18.73
C LEU A 124 -11.08 18.63 20.23
N SER A 125 -11.35 17.67 21.13
CA SER A 125 -11.44 17.92 22.58
C SER A 125 -10.22 17.50 23.40
N GLY A 126 -9.14 17.04 22.77
CA GLY A 126 -7.90 16.63 23.45
C GLY A 126 -6.88 17.75 23.71
N GLU A 127 -7.10 18.95 23.19
CA GLU A 127 -6.16 20.09 23.24
C GLU A 127 -6.86 21.41 23.66
N LEU A 128 -7.95 21.34 24.45
CA LEU A 128 -8.50 22.50 25.18
C LEU A 128 -8.17 22.38 26.67
#